data_AF-A0A974VST5-F1
#
_entry.id   AF-A0A974VST5-F1
#
_cell.length_a   1.000
_cell.length_b   1.000
_cell.length_c   1.000
_cell.angle_alpha   90.00
_cell.angle_beta   90.00
_cell.angle_gamma   90.00
#
_symmetry.space_group_name_H-M   'P 1'
#
loop_
_entity.id
_entity.type
_entity.pdbx_description
1 polymer ?
#
loop_
_entity_poly.entity_id
_entity_poly.type
_entity_poly.pdbx_seq_one_letter_code
_entity_poly.pdbx_strand_id
1 'polypeptide(L)'
;MLSIYLIGAAAVGVRLGWHMAFRLDVFDWHYAKGDIWTSLIFKTLLWPLLLLRPACLLAPHPLFIEDSFCLKIAASQRELANLRTNPPECGAWVRYRQGQHGYEESHGELIFHAADLEAFLRAQICIDPRRDGEDEGAILNWLQRRDDKRLEPTNVPTAWPRFRFVADHYVRQGKAEVKCLKCDEIVPHSQLVFRDDVGKAGWNLNRVVCPRGHSLLVVERIHLLMCSEPKINHSAKR
;
A
#
# COMPACT_ATOMS: atom_id res chain seq x y z
N MET A 1 -18.39 44.81 10.82
CA MET A 1 -17.91 43.80 9.84
C MET A 1 -16.77 42.94 10.41
N LEU A 2 -15.65 43.53 10.85
CA LEU A 2 -14.52 42.77 11.41
C LEU A 2 -14.89 41.89 12.61
N SER A 3 -15.66 42.42 13.57
CA SER A 3 -16.06 41.66 14.76
C SER A 3 -16.91 40.42 14.45
N ILE A 4 -17.80 40.51 13.46
CA ILE A 4 -18.65 39.39 13.01
C ILE A 4 -17.77 38.30 12.39
N TYR A 5 -16.80 38.72 11.57
CA TYR A 5 -15.86 37.80 10.94
C TYR A 5 -14.99 37.07 11.97
N LEU A 6 -14.50 37.78 12.98
CA LEU A 6 -13.70 37.18 14.07
C LEU A 6 -14.50 36.20 14.92
N ILE A 7 -15.76 36.51 15.25
CA ILE A 7 -16.65 35.60 16.00
C ILE A 7 -16.93 34.34 15.19
N GLY A 8 -17.24 34.47 13.89
CA GLY A 8 -17.47 33.33 13.01
C GLY A 8 -16.23 32.43 12.88
N ALA A 9 -15.06 33.04 12.68
CA ALA A 9 -13.79 32.32 12.64
C ALA A 9 -13.50 31.59 13.96
N ALA A 10 -13.74 32.22 15.11
CA ALA A 10 -13.55 31.59 16.41
C ALA A 10 -14.48 30.38 16.61
N ALA A 11 -15.77 30.50 16.25
CA ALA A 11 -16.73 29.40 16.36
C ALA A 11 -16.33 28.20 15.48
N VAL A 12 -15.94 28.45 14.23
CA VAL A 12 -15.46 27.40 13.31
C VAL A 12 -14.16 26.79 13.80
N GLY A 13 -13.20 27.61 14.23
CA GLY A 13 -11.92 27.15 14.78
C GLY A 13 -12.10 26.24 16.00
N VAL A 14 -12.98 26.61 16.94
CA VAL A 14 -13.30 25.78 18.11
C VAL A 14 -13.94 24.45 17.69
N ARG A 15 -14.90 24.48 16.75
CA ARG A 15 -15.58 23.26 16.28
C ARG A 15 -14.63 22.29 15.56
N LEU A 16 -13.73 22.83 14.73
CA LEU A 16 -12.72 22.05 14.02
C LEU A 16 -11.64 21.54 14.98
N GLY A 17 -11.17 22.37 15.91
CA GLY A 17 -10.22 21.99 16.95
C GLY A 17 -10.75 20.90 17.86
N TRP A 18 -12.03 20.98 18.26
CA TRP A 18 -12.71 19.90 18.99
C TRP A 18 -12.70 18.59 18.19
N HIS A 19 -13.04 18.65 16.90
CA HIS A 19 -12.99 17.46 16.05
C HIS A 19 -11.57 16.89 15.96
N MET A 20 -10.55 17.73 15.79
CA MET A 20 -9.16 17.31 15.73
C MET A 20 -8.70 16.62 17.01
N ALA A 21 -9.05 17.15 18.18
CA ALA A 21 -8.64 16.59 19.46
C ALA A 21 -9.28 15.23 19.77
N PHE A 22 -10.54 15.02 19.36
CA PHE A 22 -11.32 13.83 19.77
C PHE A 22 -11.53 12.79 18.67
N ARG A 23 -11.25 13.11 17.41
CA ARG A 23 -11.52 12.20 16.28
C ARG A 23 -10.28 11.80 15.49
N LEU A 24 -9.18 12.54 15.61
CA LEU A 24 -7.91 12.15 15.01
C LEU A 24 -7.13 11.26 15.97
N ASP A 25 -6.55 10.20 15.44
CA ASP A 25 -5.77 9.26 16.23
C ASP A 25 -4.26 9.50 16.12
N VAL A 26 -3.48 8.65 16.78
CA VAL A 26 -2.01 8.76 16.81
C VAL A 26 -1.40 8.68 15.41
N PHE A 27 -1.99 7.91 14.49
CA PHE A 27 -1.49 7.78 13.12
C PHE A 27 -1.70 9.06 12.33
N ASP A 28 -2.88 9.68 12.46
CA ASP A 28 -3.18 10.95 11.81
C ASP A 28 -2.22 12.05 12.27
N TRP A 29 -1.96 12.12 13.59
CA TRP A 29 -1.01 13.09 14.15
C TRP A 29 0.45 12.80 13.80
N HIS A 30 0.83 11.55 13.57
CA HIS A 30 2.19 11.20 13.22
C HIS A 30 2.50 11.51 11.74
N TYR A 31 1.60 11.12 10.83
CA TYR A 31 1.86 11.21 9.39
C TYR A 31 1.28 12.46 8.73
N ALA A 32 0.17 13.02 9.23
CA ALA A 32 -0.56 14.11 8.58
C ALA A 32 -0.56 15.43 9.38
N LYS A 33 0.31 15.58 10.39
CA LYS A 33 0.35 16.78 11.26
C LYS A 33 0.32 18.09 10.48
N GLY A 34 1.18 18.21 9.47
CA GLY A 34 1.28 19.42 8.63
C GLY A 34 -0.03 19.72 7.92
N ASP A 35 -0.59 18.74 7.22
CA ASP A 35 -1.83 18.85 6.45
C ASP A 35 -3.04 19.16 7.36
N ILE A 36 -3.07 18.57 8.55
CA ILE A 36 -4.12 18.84 9.55
C ILE A 36 -4.07 20.31 9.98
N TRP A 37 -2.89 20.84 10.33
CA TRP A 37 -2.75 22.23 10.77
C TRP A 37 -3.00 23.22 9.64
N THR A 38 -2.51 22.97 8.43
CA THR A 38 -2.76 23.85 7.28
C THR A 38 -4.25 23.86 6.94
N SER A 39 -4.91 22.70 6.90
CA SER A 39 -6.36 22.60 6.67
C SER A 39 -7.12 23.38 7.75
N LEU A 40 -6.79 23.23 9.04
CA LEU A 40 -7.41 24.01 10.11
C LEU A 40 -7.28 25.52 9.88
N ILE A 41 -6.07 26.01 9.57
CA ILE A 41 -5.81 27.43 9.36
C ILE A 41 -6.61 27.95 8.15
N PHE A 42 -6.51 27.27 7.00
CA PHE A 42 -7.21 27.68 5.78
C PHE A 42 -8.73 27.64 5.93
N LYS A 43 -9.29 26.60 6.55
CA LYS A 43 -10.74 26.46 6.74
C LYS A 43 -11.29 27.44 7.79
N THR A 44 -10.49 27.83 8.77
CA THR A 44 -10.84 28.87 9.75
C THR A 44 -10.81 30.26 9.13
N LEU A 45 -9.81 30.58 8.30
CA LEU A 45 -9.75 31.84 7.57
C LEU A 45 -10.84 31.95 6.49
N LEU A 46 -11.10 30.85 5.78
CA LEU A 46 -12.10 30.80 4.70
C LEU A 46 -13.47 30.32 5.19
N TRP A 47 -13.78 30.51 6.47
CA TRP A 47 -15.04 30.07 7.06
C TRP A 47 -16.32 30.55 6.34
N PRO A 48 -16.39 31.76 5.72
CA PRO A 48 -17.60 32.17 5.00
C PRO A 48 -17.91 31.26 3.81
N LEU A 49 -16.89 30.65 3.19
CA LEU A 49 -17.08 29.70 2.09
C LEU A 49 -17.67 28.36 2.58
N LEU A 50 -17.50 28.01 3.86
CA LEU A 50 -18.09 26.82 4.44
C LEU A 50 -19.61 26.94 4.63
N LEU A 51 -20.15 28.16 4.65
CA LEU A 51 -21.60 28.39 4.65
C LEU A 51 -22.28 27.92 3.36
N LEU A 52 -21.54 27.82 2.25
CA LEU A 52 -22.05 27.26 1.00
C LEU A 52 -22.25 25.73 1.08
N ARG A 53 -21.63 25.07 2.07
CA ARG A 53 -21.76 23.63 2.35
C ARG A 53 -21.85 23.36 3.86
N PRO A 54 -23.00 23.67 4.50
CA PRO A 54 -23.15 23.58 5.96
C PRO A 54 -22.97 22.15 6.51
N ALA A 55 -23.20 21.12 5.68
CA ALA A 55 -22.95 19.72 6.04
C ALA A 55 -21.50 19.47 6.49
N CYS A 56 -20.53 20.20 5.91
CA CYS A 56 -19.12 20.09 6.27
C CYS A 56 -18.78 20.65 7.67
N LEU A 57 -19.64 21.52 8.24
CA LEU A 57 -19.46 22.02 9.61
C LEU A 57 -20.04 21.07 10.65
N LEU A 58 -21.09 20.33 10.29
CA LEU A 58 -21.72 19.31 11.14
C LEU A 58 -20.88 18.04 11.18
N ALA A 59 -20.40 17.58 10.02
CA ALA A 59 -19.50 16.46 9.86
C ALA A 59 -18.24 16.91 9.12
N PRO A 60 -17.19 17.39 9.83
CA PRO A 60 -15.97 17.91 9.20
C PRO A 60 -15.02 16.80 8.72
N HIS A 61 -15.38 15.53 8.84
CA HIS A 61 -14.60 14.39 8.35
C HIS A 61 -14.12 14.55 6.89
N PRO A 62 -14.97 14.96 5.92
CA PRO A 62 -14.56 15.14 4.52
C PRO A 62 -13.55 16.29 4.34
N LEU A 63 -13.57 17.30 5.24
CA LEU A 63 -12.69 18.47 5.15
C LEU A 63 -11.22 18.15 5.39
N PHE A 64 -10.94 17.01 6.04
CA PHE A 64 -9.59 16.54 6.27
C PHE A 64 -9.23 15.41 5.28
N ILE A 65 -10.18 14.55 4.89
CA ILE A 65 -9.87 13.23 4.33
C ILE A 65 -9.76 13.18 2.80
N GLU A 66 -10.43 14.06 2.06
CA GLU A 66 -10.69 13.75 0.65
C GLU A 66 -9.44 13.70 -0.26
N ASP A 67 -8.35 14.43 0.04
CA ASP A 67 -7.23 14.53 -0.92
C ASP A 67 -5.80 14.51 -0.33
N SER A 68 -5.61 14.36 0.98
CA SER A 68 -4.25 14.31 1.54
C SER A 68 -3.60 12.95 1.33
N PHE A 69 -2.47 12.95 0.62
CA PHE A 69 -1.59 11.79 0.50
C PHE A 69 -1.12 11.28 1.89
N CYS A 70 -0.83 12.18 2.81
CA CYS A 70 -0.39 11.85 4.16
C CYS A 70 -1.49 11.12 4.97
N LEU A 71 -2.76 11.49 4.80
CA LEU A 71 -3.87 10.79 5.45
C LEU A 71 -4.12 9.39 4.86
N LYS A 72 -3.89 9.20 3.55
CA LYS A 72 -3.91 7.85 2.94
C LYS A 72 -2.80 6.96 3.54
N ILE A 73 -1.62 7.52 3.78
CA ILE A 73 -0.53 6.82 4.48
C ILE A 73 -0.97 6.48 5.92
N ALA A 74 -1.53 7.44 6.66
CA ALA A 74 -2.00 7.20 8.03
C ALA A 74 -3.03 6.06 8.10
N ALA A 75 -3.99 6.04 7.18
CA ALA A 75 -4.98 4.97 7.07
C ALA A 75 -4.35 3.61 6.77
N SER A 76 -3.40 3.55 5.83
CA SER A 76 -2.67 2.32 5.52
C SER A 76 -1.86 1.80 6.70
N GLN A 77 -1.18 2.70 7.44
CA GLN A 77 -0.38 2.31 8.62
C GLN A 77 -1.26 1.83 9.78
N ARG A 78 -2.43 2.44 9.97
CA ARG A 78 -3.44 1.99 10.94
C ARG A 78 -3.94 0.57 10.61
N GLU A 79 -4.25 0.32 9.35
CA GLU A 79 -4.68 -1.00 8.89
C GLU A 79 -3.58 -2.05 9.10
N LEU A 80 -2.33 -1.72 8.75
CA LEU A 80 -1.18 -2.59 8.96
C LEU A 80 -0.98 -2.92 10.45
N ALA A 81 -1.07 -1.91 11.33
CA ALA A 81 -0.97 -2.09 12.77
C ALA A 81 -2.10 -3.00 13.32
N ASN A 82 -3.33 -2.81 12.82
CA ASN A 82 -4.46 -3.67 13.18
C ASN A 82 -4.27 -5.12 12.70
N LEU A 83 -3.75 -5.32 11.48
CA LEU A 83 -3.46 -6.66 10.98
C LEU A 83 -2.35 -7.37 11.76
N ARG A 84 -1.40 -6.62 12.33
CA ARG A 84 -0.34 -7.19 13.18
C ARG A 84 -0.88 -7.70 14.50
N THR A 85 -1.82 -6.98 15.11
CA THR A 85 -2.38 -7.36 16.42
C THR A 85 -3.56 -8.32 16.30
N ASN A 86 -4.42 -8.09 15.31
CA ASN A 86 -5.66 -8.81 15.07
C ASN A 86 -5.81 -9.18 13.58
N PRO A 87 -4.98 -10.10 13.06
CA PRO A 87 -5.12 -10.57 11.69
C PRO A 87 -6.43 -11.34 11.51
N PRO A 88 -7.07 -11.27 10.32
CA PRO A 88 -8.24 -12.07 10.01
C PRO A 88 -7.90 -13.57 10.00
N GLU A 89 -8.91 -14.44 10.02
CA GLU A 89 -8.69 -15.89 9.91
C GLU A 89 -8.07 -16.26 8.54
N CYS A 90 -7.22 -17.27 8.52
CA CYS A 90 -6.59 -17.82 7.32
C CYS A 90 -7.16 -19.22 7.03
N GLY A 91 -7.45 -19.54 5.77
CA GLY A 91 -7.80 -20.91 5.34
C GLY A 91 -6.56 -21.72 4.90
N ALA A 92 -6.80 -22.94 4.43
CA ALA A 92 -5.75 -23.80 3.87
C ALA A 92 -5.12 -23.22 2.59
N TRP A 93 -5.90 -22.44 1.84
CA TRP A 93 -5.48 -21.78 0.60
C TRP A 93 -5.55 -20.26 0.75
N VAL A 94 -4.58 -19.58 0.14
CA VAL A 94 -4.45 -18.12 0.19
C VAL A 94 -4.53 -17.58 -1.23
N ARG A 95 -5.42 -16.61 -1.44
CA ARG A 95 -5.60 -15.89 -2.71
C ARG A 95 -4.99 -14.51 -2.62
N TYR A 96 -4.08 -14.19 -3.53
CA TYR A 96 -3.52 -12.86 -3.69
C TYR A 96 -3.94 -12.27 -5.04
N ARG A 97 -4.38 -11.01 -5.00
CA ARG A 97 -4.57 -10.17 -6.18
C ARG A 97 -3.80 -8.90 -5.92
N GLN A 98 -2.92 -8.53 -6.86
CA GLN A 98 -2.20 -7.28 -6.76
C GLN A 98 -3.19 -6.13 -6.94
N GLY A 99 -3.27 -5.22 -5.96
CA GLY A 99 -4.04 -3.99 -6.08
C GLY A 99 -3.49 -3.05 -7.15
N GLN A 100 -4.20 -1.96 -7.43
CA GLN A 100 -3.69 -0.92 -8.34
C GLN A 100 -2.43 -0.28 -7.74
N HIS A 101 -1.28 -0.55 -8.35
CA HIS A 101 -0.01 0.07 -8.00
C HIS A 101 0.47 0.89 -9.20
N GLY A 102 1.01 2.09 -8.94
CA GLY A 102 1.19 3.17 -9.92
C GLY A 102 2.09 2.94 -11.14
N TYR A 103 2.51 1.71 -11.43
CA TYR A 103 3.29 1.37 -12.62
C TYR A 103 2.42 0.76 -13.70
N GLU A 104 1.75 -0.35 -13.42
CA GLU A 104 0.97 -1.12 -14.39
C GLU A 104 -0.20 -1.83 -13.69
N GLU A 105 -1.33 -1.92 -14.38
CA GLU A 105 -2.48 -2.69 -13.91
C GLU A 105 -2.19 -4.19 -14.02
N SER A 106 -2.41 -4.91 -12.91
CA SER A 106 -2.24 -6.36 -12.84
C SER A 106 -3.59 -7.06 -12.85
N HIS A 107 -3.68 -8.14 -13.62
CA HIS A 107 -4.88 -8.95 -13.78
C HIS A 107 -4.66 -10.40 -13.33
N GLY A 108 -3.65 -10.64 -12.49
CA GLY A 108 -3.38 -11.96 -11.95
C GLY A 108 -4.13 -12.21 -10.64
N GLU A 109 -4.73 -13.39 -10.55
CA GLU A 109 -5.10 -14.02 -9.30
C GLU A 109 -4.13 -15.18 -9.04
N LEU A 110 -3.48 -15.15 -7.87
CA LEU A 110 -2.49 -16.13 -7.47
C LEU A 110 -3.02 -16.90 -6.26
N ILE A 111 -3.07 -18.22 -6.35
CA ILE A 111 -3.51 -19.10 -5.26
C ILE A 111 -2.31 -19.92 -4.78
N PHE A 112 -2.12 -19.94 -3.45
CA PHE A 112 -1.03 -20.62 -2.79
C PHE A 112 -1.54 -21.52 -1.68
N HIS A 113 -0.81 -22.59 -1.39
CA HIS A 113 -1.04 -23.39 -0.20
C HIS A 113 -0.45 -22.66 1.03
N ALA A 114 -1.27 -22.43 2.06
CA ALA A 114 -0.88 -21.64 3.23
C ALA A 114 0.30 -22.27 4.00
N ALA A 115 0.32 -23.60 4.11
CA ALA A 115 1.39 -24.31 4.82
C ALA A 115 2.75 -24.17 4.11
N ASP A 116 2.75 -24.09 2.77
CA ASP A 116 3.99 -23.92 2.02
C ASP A 116 4.55 -22.51 2.25
N LEU A 117 3.70 -21.48 2.20
CA LEU A 117 4.08 -20.11 2.51
C LEU A 117 4.62 -19.98 3.94
N GLU A 118 3.98 -20.65 4.90
CA GLU A 118 4.43 -20.65 6.30
C GLU A 118 5.84 -21.23 6.43
N ALA A 119 6.10 -22.39 5.82
CA ALA A 119 7.40 -23.04 5.86
C ALA A 119 8.49 -22.15 5.23
N PHE A 120 8.19 -21.49 4.12
CA PHE A 120 9.11 -20.56 3.47
C PHE A 120 9.41 -19.32 4.32
N LEU A 121 8.39 -18.66 4.86
CA LEU A 121 8.58 -17.48 5.69
C LEU A 121 9.37 -17.81 6.96
N ARG A 122 9.09 -18.96 7.58
CA ARG A 122 9.86 -19.46 8.72
C ARG A 122 11.34 -19.68 8.36
N ALA A 123 11.63 -20.26 7.19
CA ALA A 123 13.00 -20.43 6.71
C ALA A 123 13.70 -19.09 6.44
N GLN A 124 13.00 -18.12 5.84
CA GLN A 124 13.55 -16.78 5.58
C GLN A 124 13.86 -16.01 6.87
N ILE A 125 12.98 -16.10 7.89
CA ILE A 125 13.19 -15.46 9.19
C ILE A 125 14.34 -16.13 9.96
N CYS A 126 14.51 -17.45 9.83
CA CYS A 126 15.66 -18.16 10.40
C CYS A 126 16.99 -17.64 9.81
N ILE A 127 17.01 -17.30 8.52
CA ILE A 127 18.19 -16.75 7.83
C ILE A 127 18.42 -15.27 8.21
N ASP A 128 17.36 -14.46 8.29
CA ASP A 128 17.44 -13.04 8.66
C ASP A 128 16.38 -12.71 9.72
N PRO A 129 16.74 -12.77 11.02
CA PRO A 129 15.81 -12.52 12.11
C PRO A 129 15.18 -11.12 12.11
N ARG A 130 15.77 -10.15 11.41
CA ARG A 130 15.20 -8.79 11.30
C ARG A 130 13.83 -8.78 10.62
N ARG A 131 13.56 -9.75 9.74
CA ARG A 131 12.29 -9.88 9.02
C ARG A 131 11.11 -10.23 9.93
N ASP A 132 11.38 -10.77 11.12
CA ASP A 132 10.35 -11.08 12.11
C ASP A 132 9.64 -9.81 12.64
N GLY A 133 10.39 -8.71 12.76
CA GLY A 133 9.84 -7.41 13.14
C GLY A 133 9.16 -6.64 11.99
N GLU A 134 9.21 -7.16 10.77
CA GLU A 134 8.67 -6.54 9.57
C GLU A 134 7.33 -7.19 9.15
N ASP A 135 6.89 -6.94 7.91
CA ASP A 135 5.62 -7.49 7.41
C ASP A 135 5.67 -9.02 7.29
N GLU A 136 6.84 -9.59 7.01
CA GLU A 136 7.03 -11.04 6.89
C GLU A 136 6.70 -11.78 8.19
N GLY A 137 7.10 -11.25 9.35
CA GLY A 137 6.72 -11.82 10.65
C GLY A 137 5.22 -11.71 10.93
N ALA A 138 4.60 -10.59 10.54
CA ALA A 138 3.15 -10.41 10.64
C ALA A 138 2.38 -11.40 9.76
N ILE A 139 2.82 -11.61 8.51
CA ILE A 139 2.25 -12.59 7.59
C ILE A 139 2.45 -14.01 8.13
N LEU A 140 3.63 -14.32 8.69
CA LEU A 140 3.88 -15.63 9.32
C LEU A 140 2.89 -15.89 10.48
N ASN A 141 2.72 -14.92 11.38
CA ASN A 141 1.78 -15.01 12.50
C ASN A 141 0.34 -15.23 12.03
N TRP A 142 -0.05 -14.63 10.90
CA TRP A 142 -1.34 -14.86 10.29
C TRP A 142 -1.49 -16.29 9.74
N LEU A 143 -0.51 -16.79 8.99
CA LEU A 143 -0.52 -18.14 8.42
C LEU A 143 -0.50 -19.23 9.50
N GLN A 144 0.11 -18.97 10.65
CA GLN A 144 0.11 -19.88 11.81
C GLN A 144 -1.27 -20.03 12.46
N ARG A 145 -2.17 -19.06 12.26
CA ARG A 145 -3.55 -19.11 12.76
C ARG A 145 -4.51 -19.74 11.74
N ARG A 146 -3.99 -20.45 10.73
CA ARG A 146 -4.84 -21.04 9.70
C ARG A 146 -5.78 -22.12 10.27
N ASP A 147 -6.96 -22.20 9.68
CA ASP A 147 -7.89 -23.31 9.83
C ASP A 147 -7.85 -24.19 8.58
N ASP A 148 -7.24 -25.36 8.70
CA ASP A 148 -7.12 -26.34 7.60
C ASP A 148 -8.49 -26.90 7.15
N LYS A 149 -9.55 -26.74 7.95
CA LYS A 149 -10.90 -27.17 7.58
C LYS A 149 -11.53 -26.25 6.54
N ARG A 150 -11.04 -25.02 6.40
CA ARG A 150 -11.52 -24.04 5.44
C ARG A 150 -10.82 -24.22 4.10
N LEU A 151 -11.51 -24.88 3.17
CA LEU A 151 -11.00 -25.16 1.83
C LEU A 151 -11.09 -23.96 0.87
N GLU A 152 -11.97 -23.00 1.16
CA GLU A 152 -12.10 -21.80 0.33
C GLU A 152 -10.86 -20.90 0.45
N PRO A 153 -10.29 -20.43 -0.68
CA PRO A 153 -9.15 -19.52 -0.66
C PRO A 153 -9.46 -18.22 0.09
N THR A 154 -8.65 -17.91 1.09
CA THR A 154 -8.74 -16.69 1.87
C THR A 154 -7.95 -15.58 1.19
N ASN A 155 -8.54 -14.40 1.04
CA ASN A 155 -7.85 -13.27 0.42
C ASN A 155 -6.74 -12.74 1.34
N VAL A 156 -5.56 -12.51 0.77
CA VAL A 156 -4.49 -11.75 1.43
C VAL A 156 -4.97 -10.31 1.63
N PRO A 157 -4.88 -9.78 2.86
CA PRO A 157 -5.08 -8.36 3.14
C PRO A 157 -4.24 -7.46 2.23
N THR A 158 -4.89 -6.51 1.56
CA THR A 158 -4.26 -5.57 0.63
C THR A 158 -3.23 -4.65 1.30
N ALA A 159 -3.35 -4.47 2.62
CA ALA A 159 -2.44 -3.65 3.41
C ALA A 159 -1.09 -4.29 3.73
N TRP A 160 -0.80 -5.52 3.26
CA TRP A 160 0.56 -6.09 3.33
C TRP A 160 1.34 -5.84 2.03
N PRO A 161 2.01 -4.68 1.89
CA PRO A 161 2.66 -4.28 0.63
C PRO A 161 3.77 -5.25 0.23
N ARG A 162 4.41 -5.92 1.19
CA ARG A 162 5.53 -6.82 0.94
C ARG A 162 5.12 -8.23 0.50
N PHE A 163 3.83 -8.59 0.58
CA PHE A 163 3.36 -9.90 0.12
C PHE A 163 3.65 -10.11 -1.38
N ARG A 164 3.68 -9.03 -2.18
CA ARG A 164 4.04 -9.08 -3.60
C ARG A 164 5.40 -9.75 -3.87
N PHE A 165 6.38 -9.59 -2.98
CA PHE A 165 7.70 -10.21 -3.11
C PHE A 165 7.65 -11.72 -2.85
N VAL A 166 6.85 -12.13 -1.87
CA VAL A 166 6.58 -13.56 -1.58
C VAL A 166 5.87 -14.20 -2.77
N ALA A 167 4.86 -13.52 -3.31
CA ALA A 167 4.12 -13.96 -4.49
C ALA A 167 5.02 -14.13 -5.72
N ASP A 168 5.89 -13.15 -6.04
CA ASP A 168 6.83 -13.24 -7.17
C ASP A 168 7.77 -14.44 -7.02
N HIS A 169 8.29 -14.66 -5.81
CA HIS A 169 9.15 -15.81 -5.53
C HIS A 169 8.44 -17.15 -5.79
N TYR A 170 7.21 -17.32 -5.30
CA TYR A 170 6.44 -18.56 -5.43
C TYR A 170 5.99 -18.84 -6.86
N VAL A 171 5.54 -17.80 -7.57
CA VAL A 171 5.12 -17.92 -8.97
C VAL A 171 6.29 -18.36 -9.84
N ARG A 172 7.49 -17.81 -9.61
CA ARG A 172 8.71 -18.19 -10.35
C ARG A 172 9.18 -19.62 -10.06
N GLN A 173 8.85 -20.16 -8.89
CA GLN A 173 9.13 -21.55 -8.55
C GLN A 173 8.07 -22.53 -9.05
N GLY A 174 6.98 -22.05 -9.67
CA GLY A 174 5.87 -22.90 -10.09
C GLY A 174 5.06 -23.48 -8.92
N LYS A 175 5.13 -22.84 -7.74
CA LYS A 175 4.42 -23.26 -6.51
C LYS A 175 3.09 -22.51 -6.30
N ALA A 176 2.60 -21.85 -7.33
CA ALA A 176 1.38 -21.05 -7.28
C ALA A 176 0.50 -21.43 -8.46
N GLU A 177 -0.80 -21.54 -8.21
CA GLU A 177 -1.78 -21.57 -9.29
C GLU A 177 -2.06 -20.13 -9.72
N VAL A 178 -1.94 -19.87 -11.02
CA VAL A 178 -2.02 -18.53 -11.59
C VAL A 178 -3.21 -18.46 -12.52
N LYS A 179 -4.17 -17.58 -12.24
CA LYS A 179 -5.31 -17.29 -13.11
C LYS A 179 -5.19 -15.89 -13.69
N CYS A 180 -5.35 -15.76 -15.01
CA CYS A 180 -5.46 -14.48 -15.67
C CYS A 180 -6.92 -14.02 -15.68
N LEU A 181 -7.26 -12.96 -14.95
CA LEU A 181 -8.62 -12.42 -14.86
C LEU A 181 -9.10 -11.78 -16.17
N LYS A 182 -8.19 -11.35 -17.06
CA LYS A 182 -8.54 -10.85 -18.40
C LYS A 182 -8.85 -11.96 -19.40
N CYS A 183 -8.17 -13.09 -19.30
CA CYS A 183 -8.42 -14.26 -20.16
C CYS A 183 -9.47 -15.20 -19.58
N ASP A 184 -9.75 -15.06 -18.28
CA ASP A 184 -10.54 -15.98 -17.46
C ASP A 184 -10.03 -17.43 -17.47
N GLU A 185 -8.72 -17.61 -17.61
CA GLU A 185 -8.06 -18.91 -17.78
C GLU A 185 -6.96 -19.11 -16.72
N ILE A 186 -6.85 -20.35 -16.22
CA ILE A 186 -5.71 -20.79 -15.43
C ILE A 186 -4.51 -20.94 -16.38
N VAL A 187 -3.42 -20.26 -16.08
CA VAL A 187 -2.20 -20.24 -16.88
C VAL A 187 -1.20 -21.21 -16.25
N PRO A 188 -0.87 -22.33 -16.92
CA PRO A 188 0.15 -23.25 -16.44
C PRO A 188 1.48 -22.53 -16.27
N HIS A 189 2.26 -22.92 -15.25
CA HIS A 189 3.56 -22.28 -14.98
C HIS A 189 4.50 -22.29 -16.20
N SER A 190 4.50 -23.38 -16.98
CA SER A 190 5.31 -23.52 -18.21
C SER A 190 4.95 -22.54 -19.33
N GLN A 191 3.77 -21.91 -19.25
CA GLN A 191 3.29 -20.93 -20.22
C GLN A 191 3.46 -19.48 -19.72
N LEU A 192 3.89 -19.28 -18.48
CA LEU A 192 4.16 -17.94 -17.95
C LEU A 192 5.38 -17.34 -18.64
N VAL A 193 5.28 -16.06 -18.98
CA VAL A 193 6.38 -15.30 -19.59
C VAL A 193 6.91 -14.30 -18.57
N PHE A 194 8.20 -14.38 -18.26
CA PHE A 194 8.88 -13.46 -17.36
C PHE A 194 9.55 -12.33 -18.17
N ARG A 195 9.07 -11.09 -18.01
CA ARG A 195 9.56 -9.90 -18.73
C ARG A 195 10.21 -8.91 -17.79
N ASP A 196 11.32 -9.33 -17.19
CA ASP A 196 12.02 -8.53 -16.20
C ASP A 196 12.85 -7.43 -16.84
N ASP A 197 12.87 -6.24 -16.22
CA ASP A 197 13.73 -5.16 -16.66
C ASP A 197 15.21 -5.48 -16.38
N VAL A 198 16.07 -5.16 -17.35
CA VAL A 198 17.51 -5.40 -17.26
C VAL A 198 18.24 -4.09 -17.01
N GLY A 199 18.47 -3.78 -15.72
CA GLY A 199 19.48 -2.82 -15.25
C GLY A 199 19.41 -1.41 -15.86
N LYS A 200 18.22 -0.89 -16.15
CA LYS A 200 18.03 0.45 -16.73
C LYS A 200 18.03 1.52 -15.63
N ALA A 201 18.40 2.75 -16.00
CA ALA A 201 18.21 3.90 -15.12
C ALA A 201 16.74 4.03 -14.72
N GLY A 202 16.48 4.28 -13.44
CA GLY A 202 15.13 4.33 -12.87
C GLY A 202 14.68 3.01 -12.24
N TRP A 203 13.36 2.83 -12.14
CA TRP A 203 12.75 1.65 -11.54
C TRP A 203 12.85 0.44 -12.48
N ASN A 204 13.42 -0.65 -11.98
CA ASN A 204 13.45 -1.93 -12.67
C ASN A 204 12.41 -2.85 -12.04
N LEU A 205 11.54 -3.40 -12.88
CA LEU A 205 10.40 -4.20 -12.45
C LEU A 205 10.53 -5.64 -12.94
N ASN A 206 10.15 -6.57 -12.06
CA ASN A 206 9.88 -7.96 -12.38
C ASN A 206 8.45 -8.05 -12.92
N ARG A 207 8.24 -8.74 -14.05
CA ARG A 207 6.90 -8.90 -14.63
C ARG A 207 6.60 -10.35 -14.94
N VAL A 208 5.47 -10.83 -14.46
CA VAL A 208 4.87 -12.10 -14.86
C VAL A 208 3.71 -11.81 -15.81
N VAL A 209 3.74 -12.42 -16.99
CA VAL A 209 2.79 -12.14 -18.07
C VAL A 209 2.17 -13.44 -18.56
N CYS A 210 0.88 -13.41 -18.91
CA CYS A 210 0.22 -14.56 -19.54
C CYS A 210 0.63 -14.71 -21.03
N PRO A 211 0.35 -15.85 -21.69
CA PRO A 211 0.66 -16.06 -23.11
C PRO A 211 0.07 -15.01 -24.05
N ARG A 212 -1.08 -14.42 -23.66
CA ARG A 212 -1.75 -13.35 -24.43
C ARG A 212 -1.21 -11.95 -24.14
N GLY A 213 -0.18 -11.82 -23.31
CA GLY A 213 0.50 -10.56 -23.04
C GLY A 213 -0.08 -9.72 -21.88
N HIS A 214 -1.05 -10.22 -21.12
CA HIS A 214 -1.58 -9.49 -19.96
C HIS A 214 -0.68 -9.62 -18.74
N SER A 215 -0.43 -8.51 -18.06
CA SER A 215 0.33 -8.49 -16.81
C SER A 215 -0.44 -9.19 -15.69
N LEU A 216 0.20 -10.15 -15.03
CA LEU A 216 -0.34 -10.96 -13.93
C LEU A 216 0.24 -10.59 -12.58
N LEU A 217 1.49 -10.10 -12.56
CA LEU A 217 2.16 -9.66 -11.36
C LEU A 217 3.30 -8.72 -11.76
N VAL A 218 3.41 -7.58 -11.08
CA VAL A 218 4.48 -6.60 -11.30
C VAL A 218 5.13 -6.26 -9.96
N VAL A 219 6.43 -6.48 -9.82
CA VAL A 219 7.15 -6.26 -8.56
C VAL A 219 8.35 -5.36 -8.77
N GLU A 220 8.45 -4.30 -7.99
CA GLU A 220 9.62 -3.42 -7.97
C GLU A 220 10.85 -4.16 -7.46
N ARG A 221 11.92 -4.23 -8.24
CA ARG A 221 13.14 -4.93 -7.81
C ARG A 221 14.19 -3.97 -7.26
N ILE A 222 14.55 -2.96 -8.04
CA ILE A 222 15.59 -2.00 -7.68
C ILE A 222 15.38 -0.66 -8.41
N HIS A 223 15.72 0.43 -7.74
CA HIS A 223 15.83 1.74 -8.35
C HIS A 223 17.31 2.08 -8.58
N LEU A 224 17.70 2.20 -9.84
CA LEU A 224 19.08 2.55 -10.22
C LEU A 224 19.15 4.05 -10.51
N LEU A 225 19.77 4.80 -9.60
CA LEU A 225 20.14 6.19 -9.83
C LEU A 225 21.43 6.22 -10.64
N MET A 226 21.38 6.75 -11.87
CA MET A 226 22.62 7.09 -12.57
C MET A 226 23.16 8.40 -12.03
N CYS A 227 24.33 8.34 -11.39
CA CYS A 227 25.14 9.53 -11.17
C CYS A 227 25.63 9.99 -12.54
N SER A 228 25.13 11.11 -13.05
CA SER A 228 25.71 11.72 -14.25
C SER A 228 27.15 12.12 -13.94
N GLU A 229 28.13 11.58 -14.66
CA GLU A 229 29.51 12.06 -14.57
C GLU A 229 29.54 13.57 -14.91
N PRO A 230 30.22 14.41 -14.11
CA PRO A 230 30.42 15.80 -14.48
C PRO A 230 31.19 15.82 -15.79
N LYS A 231 30.60 16.41 -16.84
CA LYS A 231 31.30 16.68 -18.10
C LYS A 231 32.51 17.55 -17.79
N ILE A 232 33.69 16.95 -17.71
CA ILE A 232 34.95 17.69 -17.67
C ILE A 232 35.12 18.31 -19.06
N ASN A 233 34.70 19.57 -19.19
CA ASN A 233 34.97 20.36 -20.38
C ASN A 233 36.48 20.58 -20.47
N HIS A 234 37.18 19.74 -21.24
CA HIS A 234 38.52 20.07 -21.73
C HIS A 234 38.40 21.14 -22.82
N SER A 235 38.09 22.38 -22.40
CA SER A 235 38.29 23.56 -23.22
C SER A 235 39.61 24.22 -22.83
N ALA A 236 40.55 24.11 -23.77
CA ALA A 236 41.60 25.07 -24.08
C ALA A 236 42.67 25.37 -23.02
N LYS A 237 43.90 24.94 -23.32
CA LYS A 237 45.00 25.90 -23.44
C LYS A 237 45.73 25.66 -24.77
N ARG A 238 45.88 26.77 -25.50
CA ARG A 238 46.74 26.93 -26.68
C ARG A 238 48.20 26.68 -26.32
#